data_AF-A0A8J7U7V5-F1
#
_entry.id   AF-A0A8J7U7V5-F1
#
_cell.length_a   1.000
_cell.length_b   1.000
_cell.length_c   1.000
_cell.angle_alpha   90.00
_cell.angle_beta   90.00
_cell.angle_gamma   90.00
#
_symmetry.space_group_name_H-M   'P 1'
#
loop_
_entity.id
_entity.type
_entity.pdbx_description
1 polymer ?
#
loop_
_entity_poly.entity_id
_entity_poly.type
_entity_poly.pdbx_seq_one_letter_code
_entity_poly.pdbx_strand_id
1 'polypeptide(L)'
;MSDSFEELIVLVSNDLGLALASLLEGINKRKLDKIQEASDTLIGISSKYSSRLKEERHSILSFTLRDAGLELWARTKQISSRSYLEDDHRYFKEIYDSLSEIKASMDSGEYKAELDKLRKAKLKT
;
A
#
# COMPACT_ATOMS: atom_id res chain seq x y z
N MET A 1 6.67 -12.13 -22.27
CA MET A 1 7.80 -11.29 -21.85
C MET A 1 7.65 -11.11 -20.35
N SER A 2 8.62 -11.52 -19.53
CA SER A 2 8.58 -11.17 -18.11
C SER A 2 8.92 -9.70 -18.02
N ASP A 3 7.96 -8.87 -17.59
CA ASP A 3 8.26 -7.49 -17.22
C ASP A 3 9.43 -7.51 -16.23
N SER A 4 10.38 -6.60 -16.39
CA SER A 4 11.47 -6.45 -15.42
C SER A 4 10.89 -6.12 -14.04
N PHE A 5 11.62 -6.45 -12.97
CA PHE A 5 11.20 -6.06 -11.61
C PHE A 5 10.95 -4.55 -11.49
N GLU A 6 11.66 -3.72 -12.26
CA GLU A 6 11.46 -2.27 -12.32
C GLU A 6 10.07 -1.90 -12.87
N GLU A 7 9.67 -2.52 -13.97
CA GLU A 7 8.34 -2.33 -14.56
C GLU A 7 7.24 -2.79 -13.59
N LEU A 8 7.45 -3.90 -12.88
CA LEU A 8 6.53 -4.35 -11.84
C LEU A 8 6.37 -3.30 -10.72
N ILE A 9 7.48 -2.73 -10.23
CA ILE A 9 7.43 -1.71 -9.18
C ILE A 9 6.76 -0.42 -9.66
N VAL A 10 7.00 0.00 -10.89
CA VAL A 10 6.30 1.16 -11.48
C VAL A 10 4.79 0.92 -11.55
N LEU A 11 4.36 -0.28 -11.97
CA LEU A 11 2.94 -0.64 -12.01
C LEU A 11 2.31 -0.63 -10.62
N VAL A 12 3.00 -1.21 -9.62
CA VAL A 12 2.51 -1.20 -8.24
C VAL A 12 2.45 0.23 -7.68
N SER A 13 3.48 1.06 -7.93
CA SER A 13 3.51 2.46 -7.48
C SER A 13 2.37 3.29 -8.07
N ASN A 14 2.07 3.09 -9.36
CA ASN A 14 0.97 3.79 -10.04
C ASN A 14 -0.38 3.45 -9.42
N ASP A 15 -0.67 2.16 -9.23
CA ASP A 15 -1.92 1.73 -8.62
C ASP A 15 -2.00 2.18 -7.14
N LEU A 16 -0.88 2.13 -6.40
CA LEU A 16 -0.81 2.64 -5.03
C LEU A 16 -1.10 4.16 -4.97
N GLY A 17 -0.68 4.92 -5.98
CA GLY A 17 -1.03 6.33 -6.12
C GLY A 17 -2.53 6.58 -6.19
N LEU A 18 -3.29 5.70 -6.86
CA LEU A 18 -4.76 5.79 -6.91
C LEU A 18 -5.38 5.54 -5.53
N ALA A 19 -4.90 4.50 -4.82
CA ALA A 19 -5.37 4.21 -3.46
C ALA A 19 -5.10 5.38 -2.50
N LEU A 20 -3.90 5.97 -2.56
CA LEU A 20 -3.51 7.12 -1.73
C LEU A 20 -4.34 8.37 -2.04
N ALA A 21 -4.67 8.62 -3.30
CA ALA A 21 -5.52 9.74 -3.68
C ALA A 21 -6.93 9.61 -3.08
N SER A 22 -7.54 8.43 -3.18
CA SER A 22 -8.86 8.16 -2.59
C SER A 22 -8.80 8.20 -1.05
N LEU A 23 -7.74 7.67 -0.44
CA LEU A 23 -7.56 7.73 1.02
C LEU A 23 -7.42 9.18 1.51
N LEU A 24 -6.61 9.99 0.84
CA LEU A 24 -6.41 11.40 1.20
C LEU A 24 -7.70 12.21 1.06
N GLU A 25 -8.47 11.98 -0.03
CA GLU A 25 -9.79 12.59 -0.17
C GLU A 25 -10.72 12.17 0.98
N GLY A 26 -10.72 10.88 1.32
CA GLY A 26 -11.48 10.30 2.41
C GLY A 26 -11.15 10.94 3.77
N ILE A 27 -9.87 11.10 4.08
CA ILE A 27 -9.38 11.73 5.31
C ILE A 27 -9.80 13.21 5.37
N ASN A 28 -9.50 13.97 4.31
CA ASN A 28 -9.74 15.42 4.28
C ASN A 28 -11.23 15.78 4.35
N LYS A 29 -12.08 14.99 3.70
CA LYS A 29 -13.53 15.23 3.64
C LYS A 29 -14.33 14.37 4.62
N ARG A 30 -13.66 13.55 5.44
CA ARG A 30 -14.27 12.56 6.35
C ARG A 30 -15.27 11.63 5.62
N LYS A 31 -14.92 11.23 4.40
CA LYS A 31 -15.73 10.41 3.48
C LYS A 31 -15.37 8.94 3.60
N LEU A 32 -16.17 8.19 4.36
CA LEU A 32 -15.95 6.75 4.59
C LEU A 32 -16.01 5.91 3.31
N ASP A 33 -16.83 6.30 2.34
CA ASP A 33 -16.90 5.67 1.01
C ASP A 33 -15.56 5.76 0.27
N LYS A 34 -14.85 6.90 0.38
CA LYS A 34 -13.52 7.08 -0.21
C LYS A 34 -12.42 6.30 0.51
N ILE A 35 -12.53 6.17 1.82
CA ILE A 35 -11.62 5.32 2.60
C ILE A 35 -11.86 3.84 2.25
N GLN A 36 -13.13 3.43 2.07
CA GLN A 36 -13.48 2.09 1.61
C GLN A 36 -12.96 1.80 0.19
N GLU A 37 -13.08 2.77 -0.73
CA GLU A 37 -12.52 2.67 -2.08
C GLU A 37 -11.00 2.45 -2.05
N ALA A 38 -10.28 3.17 -1.18
CA ALA A 38 -8.84 2.98 -0.98
C ALA A 38 -8.52 1.59 -0.43
N SER A 39 -9.28 1.12 0.57
CA SER A 39 -9.20 -0.25 1.11
C SER A 39 -9.30 -1.30 -0.01
N ASP A 40 -10.35 -1.21 -0.81
CA ASP A 40 -10.64 -2.19 -1.87
C ASP A 40 -9.55 -2.17 -2.93
N THR A 41 -9.05 -0.97 -3.26
CA THR A 41 -7.93 -0.79 -4.17
C THR A 41 -6.66 -1.46 -3.64
N LEU A 42 -6.29 -1.26 -2.38
CA LEU A 42 -5.10 -1.87 -1.76
C LEU A 42 -5.17 -3.41 -1.75
N ILE A 43 -6.32 -3.97 -1.38
CA ILE A 43 -6.57 -5.42 -1.42
C ILE A 43 -6.47 -5.92 -2.87
N GLY A 44 -7.03 -5.16 -3.82
CA GLY A 44 -6.96 -5.42 -5.25
C GLY A 44 -5.51 -5.46 -5.76
N ILE A 45 -4.69 -4.48 -5.41
CA ILE A 45 -3.26 -4.41 -5.77
C ILE A 45 -2.53 -5.64 -5.23
N SER A 46 -2.73 -5.96 -3.95
CA SER A 46 -2.12 -7.16 -3.36
C SER A 46 -2.46 -8.41 -4.17
N SER A 47 -3.75 -8.63 -4.47
CA SER A 47 -4.17 -9.81 -5.22
C SER A 47 -3.58 -9.81 -6.64
N LYS A 48 -3.66 -8.68 -7.34
CA LYS A 48 -3.24 -8.49 -8.74
C LYS A 48 -1.76 -8.78 -8.94
N TYR A 49 -0.90 -8.36 -8.01
CA TYR A 49 0.56 -8.47 -8.16
C TYR A 49 1.21 -9.58 -7.32
N SER A 50 0.44 -10.29 -6.48
CA SER A 50 0.94 -11.31 -5.55
C SER A 50 1.89 -12.34 -6.19
N SER A 51 1.49 -12.97 -7.31
CA SER A 51 2.31 -13.99 -7.99
C SER A 51 3.62 -13.42 -8.54
N ARG A 52 3.55 -12.27 -9.21
CA ARG A 52 4.73 -11.59 -9.79
C ARG A 52 5.69 -11.11 -8.70
N LEU A 53 5.16 -10.54 -7.62
CA LEU A 53 5.97 -10.15 -6.46
C LEU A 53 6.60 -11.37 -5.77
N LYS A 54 5.90 -12.51 -5.73
CA LYS A 54 6.44 -13.76 -5.18
C LYS A 54 7.57 -14.33 -6.02
N GLU A 55 7.45 -14.33 -7.35
CA GLU A 55 8.52 -14.73 -8.28
C GLU A 55 9.79 -13.92 -8.05
N GLU A 56 9.62 -12.63 -7.78
CA GLU A 56 10.70 -11.70 -7.44
C GLU A 56 11.14 -11.76 -5.97
N ARG A 57 10.62 -12.70 -5.17
CA ARG A 57 10.91 -12.85 -3.72
C ARG A 57 10.54 -11.62 -2.87
N HIS A 58 9.54 -10.85 -3.31
CA HIS A 58 9.00 -9.65 -2.66
C HIS A 58 7.54 -9.77 -2.22
N SER A 59 7.13 -10.96 -1.79
CA SER A 59 5.78 -11.22 -1.24
C SER A 59 5.41 -10.29 -0.08
N ILE A 60 6.40 -9.76 0.67
CA ILE A 60 6.16 -8.87 1.80
C ILE A 60 5.41 -7.59 1.40
N LEU A 61 5.66 -7.06 0.19
CA LEU A 61 4.95 -5.89 -0.30
C LEU A 61 3.47 -6.20 -0.51
N SER A 62 3.17 -7.36 -1.11
CA SER A 62 1.79 -7.82 -1.28
C SER A 62 1.08 -7.94 0.06
N PHE A 63 1.72 -8.53 1.07
CA PHE A 63 1.11 -8.66 2.41
C PHE A 63 0.89 -7.32 3.07
N THR A 64 1.88 -6.42 3.02
CA THR A 64 1.78 -5.07 3.59
C THR A 64 0.59 -4.30 3.02
N LEU A 65 0.41 -4.33 1.70
CA LEU A 65 -0.71 -3.66 1.03
C LEU A 65 -2.06 -4.29 1.41
N ARG A 66 -2.11 -5.62 1.50
CA ARG A 66 -3.33 -6.33 1.92
C ARG A 66 -3.73 -5.97 3.35
N ASP A 67 -2.77 -6.00 4.26
CA ASP A 67 -3.00 -5.76 5.68
C ASP A 67 -3.48 -4.32 5.89
N ALA A 68 -2.82 -3.34 5.25
CA ALA A 68 -3.28 -1.95 5.26
C ALA A 68 -4.72 -1.81 4.73
N GLY A 69 -5.06 -2.49 3.62
CA GLY A 69 -6.42 -2.48 3.08
C GLY A 69 -7.45 -3.06 4.05
N LEU A 70 -7.14 -4.20 4.69
CA LEU A 70 -8.00 -4.86 5.68
C LEU A 70 -8.19 -4.01 6.94
N GLU A 71 -7.15 -3.32 7.38
CA GLU A 71 -7.17 -2.38 8.49
C GLU A 71 -8.08 -1.17 8.21
N LEU A 72 -7.96 -0.57 7.03
CA LEU A 72 -8.87 0.49 6.58
C LEU A 72 -10.32 0.01 6.52
N TRP A 73 -10.57 -1.19 5.98
CA TRP A 73 -11.90 -1.80 5.94
C TRP A 73 -12.47 -1.99 7.35
N ALA A 74 -11.70 -2.61 8.25
CA ALA A 74 -12.12 -2.90 9.61
C ALA A 74 -12.46 -1.61 10.37
N ARG A 75 -11.61 -0.58 10.26
CA ARG A 75 -11.85 0.71 10.88
C ARG A 75 -13.08 1.40 10.30
N THR A 76 -13.25 1.40 8.98
CA THR A 76 -14.42 1.98 8.30
C THR A 76 -15.72 1.31 8.76
N LYS A 77 -15.73 -0.01 8.94
CA LYS A 77 -16.87 -0.75 9.48
C LYS A 77 -17.17 -0.36 10.93
N GLN A 78 -16.16 -0.21 11.77
CA GLN A 78 -16.36 0.26 13.15
C GLN A 78 -16.94 1.67 13.18
N ILE A 79 -16.51 2.57 12.31
CA ILE A 79 -17.07 3.93 12.26
C ILE A 79 -18.49 3.92 11.73
N SER A 80 -18.85 3.01 10.82
CA SER A 80 -20.23 2.97 10.28
C SER A 80 -21.32 2.72 11.34
N SER A 81 -20.96 2.20 12.52
CA SER A 81 -21.86 2.02 13.66
C SER A 81 -21.79 3.14 14.71
N ARG A 82 -20.99 4.18 14.49
CA ARG A 82 -20.85 5.35 15.37
C ARG A 82 -20.52 6.63 14.59
N SER A 83 -20.16 7.70 15.29
CA SER A 83 -19.65 8.93 14.66
C SER A 83 -18.16 8.81 14.36
N TYR A 84 -17.70 9.47 13.30
CA TYR A 84 -16.28 9.63 12.97
C TYR A 84 -15.59 10.50 14.03
N LEU A 85 -14.52 10.01 14.63
CA LEU A 85 -13.78 10.68 15.71
C LEU A 85 -12.38 11.09 15.25
N GLU A 86 -11.72 11.91 16.06
CA GLU A 86 -10.38 12.41 15.73
C GLU A 86 -9.27 11.37 15.85
N ASP A 87 -9.48 10.33 16.65
CA ASP A 87 -8.61 9.17 16.67
C ASP A 87 -8.73 8.35 15.37
N ASP A 88 -9.90 8.32 14.72
CA ASP A 88 -10.03 7.72 13.39
C ASP A 88 -9.27 8.53 12.35
N HIS A 89 -9.38 9.86 12.41
CA HIS A 89 -8.65 10.75 11.52
C HIS A 89 -7.15 10.47 11.59
N ARG A 90 -6.61 10.40 12.81
CA ARG A 90 -5.19 10.13 13.06
C ARG A 90 -4.79 8.74 12.57
N TYR A 91 -5.60 7.73 12.87
CA TYR A 91 -5.36 6.35 12.43
C TYR A 91 -5.25 6.26 10.90
N PHE A 92 -6.19 6.86 10.16
CA PHE A 92 -6.13 6.86 8.70
C PHE A 92 -4.94 7.65 8.16
N LYS A 93 -4.56 8.74 8.84
CA LYS A 93 -3.40 9.56 8.48
C LYS A 93 -2.08 8.80 8.64
N GLU A 94 -1.91 8.03 9.72
CA GLU A 94 -0.74 7.18 9.96
C GLU A 94 -0.57 6.11 8.87
N ILE A 95 -1.67 5.47 8.44
CA ILE A 95 -1.66 4.53 7.32
C ILE A 95 -1.29 5.24 6.01
N TYR A 96 -1.90 6.40 5.74
CA TYR A 96 -1.60 7.19 4.55
C TYR A 96 -0.13 7.59 4.47
N ASP A 97 0.44 8.07 5.57
CA ASP A 97 1.83 8.51 5.62
C ASP A 97 2.79 7.33 5.38
N SER A 98 2.55 6.19 6.04
CA SER A 98 3.34 4.97 5.85
C SER A 98 3.31 4.46 4.40
N LEU A 99 2.13 4.43 3.77
CA LEU A 99 1.98 4.01 2.38
C LEU A 99 2.59 5.03 1.39
N SER A 100 2.55 6.32 1.74
CA SER A 100 3.15 7.39 0.93
C SER A 100 4.68 7.29 0.93
N GLU A 101 5.29 6.95 2.06
CA GLU A 101 6.73 6.69 2.15
C GLU A 101 7.15 5.49 1.30
N ILE A 102 6.38 4.40 1.35
CA ILE A 102 6.60 3.22 0.49
C ILE A 102 6.56 3.63 -0.98
N LYS A 103 5.53 4.39 -1.39
CA LYS A 103 5.41 4.87 -2.78
C LYS A 103 6.58 5.78 -3.17
N ALA A 104 6.97 6.73 -2.32
CA ALA A 104 8.08 7.62 -2.58
C ALA A 104 9.41 6.86 -2.75
N SER A 105 9.62 5.81 -1.96
CA SER A 105 10.78 4.92 -2.11
C SER A 105 10.76 4.17 -3.45
N MET A 106 9.58 3.77 -3.94
CA MET A 106 9.45 3.15 -5.28
C MET A 106 9.76 4.16 -6.39
N ASP A 107 9.20 5.37 -6.31
CA ASP A 107 9.34 6.41 -7.34
C ASP A 107 10.78 6.93 -7.47
N SER A 108 11.51 6.99 -6.35
CA SER A 108 12.92 7.39 -6.31
C SER A 108 13.89 6.28 -6.73
N GLY A 109 13.40 5.02 -6.83
CA GLY A 109 14.24 3.84 -7.05
C GLY A 109 14.97 3.33 -5.80
N GLU A 110 14.86 4.02 -4.66
CA GLU A 110 15.43 3.60 -3.38
C GLU A 110 14.93 2.22 -2.95
N TYR A 111 13.66 1.92 -3.25
CA TYR A 111 13.04 0.65 -2.92
C TYR A 111 13.81 -0.53 -3.54
N LYS A 112 14.23 -0.39 -4.81
CA LYS A 112 15.04 -1.41 -5.50
C LYS A 112 16.47 -1.44 -4.94
N ALA A 113 17.05 -0.28 -4.66
CA ALA A 113 18.42 -0.20 -4.13
C ALA A 113 18.55 -0.94 -2.78
N GLU A 114 17.60 -0.76 -1.87
CA GLU A 114 17.59 -1.46 -0.58
C GLU A 114 17.37 -2.97 -0.73
N LEU A 115 16.52 -3.36 -1.66
CA LEU A 115 16.33 -4.74 -2.07
C LEU A 115 17.63 -5.45 -2.46
N ASP A 116 18.40 -4.79 -3.33
CA ASP A 116 19.62 -5.33 -3.89
C ASP A 116 20.72 -5.42 -2.82
N LYS A 117 20.75 -4.48 -1.86
CA LYS A 117 21.61 -4.55 -0.67
C LYS A 117 21.26 -5.78 0.17
N LEU A 118 19.99 -6.02 0.46
CA LEU A 118 19.54 -7.17 1.25
C LEU A 118 19.83 -8.51 0.55
N ARG A 119 19.63 -8.58 -0.77
CA ARG A 119 19.96 -9.76 -1.59
C ARG A 119 21.46 -10.04 -1.54
N LYS A 120 22.31 -9.02 -1.66
CA LYS A 120 23.78 -9.15 -1.55
C LYS A 120 24.23 -9.57 -0.15
N ALA A 121 23.57 -9.10 0.89
CA ALA A 121 23.89 -9.47 2.28
C ALA A 121 23.58 -10.95 2.56
N LYS A 122 22.43 -11.46 2.10
CA LYS A 122 22.06 -12.88 2.24
C LYS A 122 22.96 -13.86 1.50
N LEU A 123 23.68 -13.42 0.48
CA LEU A 123 24.64 -14.25 -0.28
C LEU A 123 26.02 -14.37 0.40
N LYS A 124 26.29 -13.56 1.44
CA LYS A 124 27.57 -13.57 2.18
C LYS A 124 27.52 -14.37 3.49
N THR A 125 26.36 -14.91 3.84
CA THR A 125 26.09 -15.80 4.98
C THR A 125 25.76 -17.18 4.47
#